data_AF-A0AAJ0ULU0-F1
#
_entry.id   AF-A0AAJ0ULU0-F1
#
_cell.length_a   1.000
_cell.length_b   1.000
_cell.length_c   1.000
_cell.angle_alpha   90.00
_cell.angle_beta   90.00
_cell.angle_gamma   90.00
#
_symmetry.space_group_name_H-M   'P 1'
#
loop_
_entity.id
_entity.type
_entity.pdbx_description
1 polymer ?
#
loop_
_entity_poly.entity_id
_entity_poly.type
_entity_poly.pdbx_seq_one_letter_code
_entity_poly.pdbx_strand_id
1 'polypeptide(L)'
;MARMKGFMHIVEIIIVVLAMFVVMVQLMGTPNIDTDWSRVSLSMKADDLLHSLEAAGIEWFNSARLSAAINSTLNMSNLIYSVRLSNVIKPDMRVGCICFNEGEFAEVKAALETPTFSINSQSPGFRVENITADELPFNYNVIIIMDRNISYTNAYKYLANGGGLIEVRDLSLMLAGPGENFGDEGNVHQKLFGIAFSSEMPQPSQAEISFNSQATFPNSTYFNVYNYFSHIPNSTGMKINETHYFPDFLGSEEQIKIILPSARALMNQSGTGSPALIVNKAVAENRGRTAWLSGGRLLTEDDMSVLIKSLAIWASGEEFSVLPSISMVSPMKATMCKVYNRDMMQPVEIELTMGSVY
;
A
#
# COMPACT_ATOMS: atom_id res chain seq x y z
N MET A 1 -24.85 85.60 9.41
CA MET A 1 -24.29 84.55 10.30
C MET A 1 -25.28 83.42 10.65
N ALA A 2 -26.60 83.68 10.75
CA ALA A 2 -27.59 82.62 11.08
C ALA A 2 -27.83 81.57 9.97
N ARG A 3 -27.75 81.95 8.68
CA ARG A 3 -27.93 81.01 7.55
C ARG A 3 -26.82 79.95 7.40
N MET A 4 -25.59 80.25 7.82
CA MET A 4 -24.48 79.27 7.76
C MET A 4 -24.63 78.17 8.81
N LYS A 5 -25.25 78.46 9.97
CA LYS A 5 -25.51 77.44 11.00
C LYS A 5 -26.53 76.41 10.56
N GLY A 6 -27.60 76.83 9.86
CA GLY A 6 -28.60 75.90 9.33
C GLY A 6 -28.05 74.97 8.25
N PHE A 7 -27.21 75.49 7.35
CA PHE A 7 -26.54 74.66 6.33
C PHE A 7 -25.57 73.65 6.95
N MET A 8 -24.78 74.08 7.94
CA MET A 8 -23.84 73.22 8.66
C MET A 8 -24.56 72.07 9.38
N HIS A 9 -25.74 72.33 9.94
CA HIS A 9 -26.52 71.31 10.62
C HIS A 9 -27.15 70.29 9.65
N ILE A 10 -27.56 70.73 8.45
CA ILE A 10 -28.02 69.82 7.39
C ILE A 10 -26.89 68.91 6.92
N VAL A 11 -25.68 69.47 6.72
CA VAL A 11 -24.50 68.68 6.33
C VAL A 11 -24.12 67.66 7.39
N GLU A 12 -24.19 68.03 8.68
CA GLU A 12 -23.94 67.13 9.80
C GLU A 12 -24.93 65.96 9.84
N ILE A 13 -26.23 66.23 9.65
CA ILE A 13 -27.25 65.18 9.57
C ILE A 13 -26.97 64.23 8.40
N ILE A 14 -26.59 64.76 7.23
CA ILE A 14 -26.26 63.93 6.05
C ILE A 14 -25.06 63.03 6.36
N ILE A 15 -24.02 63.55 7.00
CA ILE A 15 -22.82 62.77 7.37
C ILE A 15 -23.17 61.68 8.37
N VAL A 16 -23.99 61.97 9.39
CA VAL A 16 -24.40 60.98 10.39
C VAL A 16 -25.25 59.87 9.75
N VAL A 17 -26.16 60.21 8.84
CA VAL A 17 -26.97 59.22 8.11
C VAL A 17 -26.08 58.36 7.20
N LEU A 18 -25.11 58.95 6.51
CA LEU A 18 -24.14 58.22 5.70
C LEU A 18 -23.28 57.28 6.55
N ALA A 19 -22.78 57.74 7.69
CA ALA A 19 -22.01 56.93 8.60
C ALA A 19 -22.85 55.76 9.17
N MET A 20 -24.10 56.02 9.57
CA MET A 20 -25.02 54.97 9.99
C MET A 20 -25.29 53.97 8.87
N PHE A 21 -25.47 54.43 7.63
CA PHE A 21 -25.72 53.56 6.49
C PHE A 21 -24.50 52.67 6.18
N VAL A 22 -23.28 53.22 6.21
CA VAL A 22 -22.04 52.45 6.02
C VAL A 22 -21.86 51.42 7.13
N VAL A 23 -22.10 51.79 8.39
CA VAL A 23 -22.05 50.85 9.53
C VAL A 23 -23.12 49.77 9.39
N MET A 24 -24.35 50.12 8.96
CA MET A 24 -25.40 49.13 8.70
C MET A 24 -25.01 48.17 7.58
N VAL A 25 -24.43 48.65 6.48
CA VAL A 25 -23.97 47.80 5.37
C VAL A 25 -22.83 46.89 5.81
N GLN A 26 -21.88 47.38 6.63
CA GLN A 26 -20.80 46.55 7.16
C GLN A 26 -21.29 45.51 8.18
N LEU A 27 -22.31 45.82 8.99
CA LEU A 27 -22.91 44.88 9.95
C LEU A 27 -23.93 43.93 9.31
N MET A 28 -24.58 44.32 8.21
CA MET A 28 -25.48 43.49 7.41
C MET A 28 -24.72 42.61 6.39
N GLY A 29 -23.44 42.88 6.17
CA GLY A 29 -22.52 41.92 5.59
C GLY A 29 -22.27 40.78 6.57
N THR A 30 -23.31 40.02 6.94
CA THR A 30 -23.12 38.68 7.48
C THR A 30 -22.20 37.97 6.51
N PRO A 31 -21.06 37.41 6.94
CA PRO A 31 -20.27 36.59 6.05
C PRO A 31 -21.23 35.53 5.53
N ASN A 32 -21.44 35.50 4.21
CA ASN A 32 -22.02 34.34 3.57
C ASN A 32 -21.02 33.23 3.85
N ILE A 33 -21.22 32.53 4.96
CA ILE A 33 -20.80 31.16 5.07
C ILE A 33 -21.66 30.51 4.01
N ASP A 34 -21.12 30.32 2.80
CA ASP A 34 -21.64 29.33 1.86
C ASP A 34 -21.53 28.00 2.61
N THR A 35 -22.51 27.72 3.47
CA THR A 35 -22.76 26.42 4.03
C THR A 35 -23.13 25.58 2.83
N ASP A 36 -22.14 24.86 2.31
CA ASP A 36 -22.29 23.88 1.26
C ASP A 36 -23.14 22.72 1.81
N TRP A 37 -24.44 23.00 1.96
CA TRP A 37 -25.44 22.08 2.53
C TRP A 37 -25.52 20.81 1.71
N SER A 38 -25.28 20.88 0.40
CA SER A 38 -25.15 19.72 -0.46
C SER A 38 -24.02 18.81 -0.01
N ARG A 39 -22.84 19.37 0.28
CA ARG A 39 -21.69 18.61 0.73
C ARG A 39 -21.90 18.04 2.13
N VAL A 40 -22.42 18.83 3.06
CA VAL A 40 -22.74 18.36 4.43
C VAL A 40 -23.79 17.25 4.37
N SER A 41 -24.86 17.43 3.60
CA SER A 41 -25.91 16.41 3.42
C SER A 41 -25.36 15.13 2.81
N LEU A 42 -24.47 15.24 1.81
CA LEU A 42 -23.83 14.08 1.19
C LEU A 42 -22.90 13.35 2.17
N SER A 43 -22.17 14.08 3.01
CA SER A 43 -21.36 13.49 4.09
C SER A 43 -22.22 12.68 5.05
N MET A 44 -23.28 13.28 5.58
CA MET A 44 -24.17 12.62 6.54
C MET A 44 -24.81 11.37 5.93
N LYS A 45 -25.24 11.44 4.66
CA LYS A 45 -25.77 10.28 3.94
C LYS A 45 -24.72 9.18 3.77
N ALA A 46 -23.48 9.53 3.46
CA ALA A 46 -22.41 8.57 3.31
C ALA A 46 -22.08 7.88 4.63
N ASP A 47 -22.00 8.63 5.73
CA ASP A 47 -21.77 8.10 7.08
C ASP A 47 -22.94 7.20 7.54
N ASP A 48 -24.19 7.67 7.39
CA ASP A 48 -25.38 6.90 7.75
C ASP A 48 -25.48 5.60 6.94
N LEU A 49 -25.18 5.66 5.64
CA LEU A 49 -25.17 4.48 4.77
C LEU A 49 -24.09 3.49 5.22
N LEU A 50 -22.87 3.97 5.46
CA LEU A 50 -21.74 3.14 5.87
C LEU A 50 -22.05 2.39 7.18
N HIS A 51 -22.57 3.09 8.19
CA HIS A 51 -22.98 2.48 9.45
C HIS A 51 -24.19 1.55 9.32
N SER A 52 -25.16 1.88 8.45
CA SER A 52 -26.33 1.03 8.20
C SER A 52 -25.96 -0.29 7.53
N LEU A 53 -25.05 -0.25 6.53
CA LEU A 53 -24.54 -1.45 5.88
C LEU A 53 -23.77 -2.34 6.86
N GLU A 54 -22.99 -1.73 7.75
CA GLU A 54 -22.30 -2.48 8.80
C GLU A 54 -23.28 -3.13 9.79
N ALA A 55 -24.27 -2.39 10.27
CA ALA A 55 -25.30 -2.91 11.17
C ALA A 55 -26.12 -4.04 10.55
N ALA A 56 -26.29 -4.02 9.22
CA ALA A 56 -26.92 -5.08 8.44
C ALA A 56 -26.03 -6.32 8.22
N GLY A 57 -24.75 -6.27 8.61
CA GLY A 57 -23.82 -7.39 8.49
C GLY A 57 -23.35 -7.65 7.05
N ILE A 58 -23.22 -6.60 6.23
CA ILE A 58 -22.78 -6.75 4.84
C ILE A 58 -21.38 -7.34 4.72
N GLU A 59 -21.21 -8.24 3.75
CA GLU A 59 -19.91 -8.77 3.34
C GLU A 59 -19.17 -7.76 2.46
N TRP A 60 -18.32 -6.93 3.06
CA TRP A 60 -17.61 -5.85 2.38
C TRP A 60 -16.71 -6.29 1.22
N PHE A 61 -16.27 -7.55 1.17
CA PHE A 61 -15.44 -8.08 0.08
C PHE A 61 -16.28 -8.56 -1.12
N ASN A 62 -17.58 -8.72 -0.96
CA ASN A 62 -18.47 -9.21 -2.00
C ASN A 62 -19.09 -8.04 -2.76
N SER A 63 -18.50 -7.68 -3.90
CA SER A 63 -18.93 -6.55 -4.71
C SER A 63 -20.39 -6.63 -5.16
N ALA A 64 -20.89 -7.83 -5.49
CA ALA A 64 -22.26 -8.04 -5.92
C ALA A 64 -23.26 -7.79 -4.78
N ARG A 65 -23.00 -8.34 -3.58
CA ARG A 65 -23.85 -8.13 -2.40
C ARG A 65 -23.79 -6.69 -1.91
N LEU A 66 -22.59 -6.10 -1.86
CA LEU A 66 -22.40 -4.71 -1.45
C LEU A 66 -23.11 -3.74 -2.40
N SER A 67 -22.95 -3.93 -3.72
CA SER A 67 -23.64 -3.13 -4.73
C SER A 67 -25.16 -3.25 -4.61
N ALA A 68 -25.69 -4.47 -4.43
CA ALA A 68 -27.12 -4.67 -4.23
C ALA A 68 -27.66 -3.95 -2.97
N ALA A 69 -26.91 -4.00 -1.87
CA ALA A 69 -27.28 -3.35 -0.60
C ALA A 69 -27.21 -1.82 -0.65
N ILE A 70 -26.19 -1.27 -1.32
CA ILE A 70 -26.09 0.17 -1.56
C ILE A 70 -27.24 0.63 -2.46
N ASN A 71 -27.50 -0.08 -3.55
CA ASN A 71 -28.56 0.27 -4.50
C ASN A 71 -29.95 0.21 -3.87
N SER A 72 -30.24 -0.77 -3.02
CA SER A 72 -31.53 -0.86 -2.31
C SER A 72 -31.72 0.30 -1.34
N THR A 73 -30.64 0.82 -0.74
CA THR A 73 -30.68 1.93 0.22
C THR A 73 -30.75 3.29 -0.47
N LEU A 74 -30.04 3.46 -1.59
CA LEU A 74 -29.93 4.73 -2.33
C LEU A 74 -30.99 4.93 -3.42
N ASN A 75 -31.97 4.02 -3.52
CA ASN A 75 -33.06 3.99 -4.51
C ASN A 75 -33.37 5.35 -5.16
N MET A 76 -33.12 5.46 -6.48
CA MET A 76 -33.44 6.61 -7.35
C MET A 76 -32.62 7.89 -7.14
N SER A 77 -31.44 7.82 -6.52
CA SER A 77 -30.52 8.96 -6.49
C SER A 77 -29.55 8.95 -7.68
N ASN A 78 -29.26 10.11 -8.28
CA ASN A 78 -28.19 10.29 -9.29
C ASN A 78 -26.77 10.20 -8.66
N LEU A 79 -26.66 9.50 -7.53
CA LEU A 79 -25.43 9.39 -6.77
C LEU A 79 -24.63 8.21 -7.29
N ILE A 80 -23.38 8.50 -7.62
CA ILE A 80 -22.37 7.47 -7.86
C ILE A 80 -21.65 7.20 -6.56
N TYR A 81 -21.23 5.96 -6.37
CA TYR A 81 -20.44 5.54 -5.23
C TYR A 81 -19.27 4.66 -5.67
N SER A 82 -18.20 4.69 -4.87
CA SER A 82 -17.12 3.73 -4.95
C SER A 82 -16.73 3.31 -3.54
N VAL A 83 -16.32 2.05 -3.38
CA VAL A 83 -15.93 1.50 -2.08
C VAL A 83 -14.53 0.94 -2.20
N ARG A 84 -13.65 1.45 -1.34
CA ARG A 84 -12.28 1.00 -1.18
C ARG A 84 -12.09 0.45 0.21
N LEU A 85 -11.46 -0.71 0.30
CA LEU A 85 -10.97 -1.25 1.55
C LEU A 85 -9.45 -1.03 1.59
N SER A 86 -8.97 -0.51 2.70
CA SER A 86 -7.55 -0.39 3.01
C SER A 86 -7.20 -1.32 4.17
N ASN A 87 -5.93 -1.69 4.29
CA ASN A 87 -5.42 -2.60 5.31
C ASN A 87 -6.03 -4.02 5.23
N VAL A 88 -6.42 -4.46 4.04
CA VAL A 88 -7.02 -5.77 3.80
C VAL A 88 -6.08 -6.73 3.10
N ILE A 89 -6.35 -8.02 3.28
CA ILE A 89 -5.77 -9.10 2.48
C ILE A 89 -6.71 -9.36 1.31
N LYS A 90 -6.17 -9.39 0.10
CA LYS A 90 -6.97 -9.66 -1.09
C LYS A 90 -7.43 -11.12 -1.05
N PRO A 91 -8.74 -11.39 -1.25
CA PRO A 91 -9.29 -12.74 -1.13
C PRO A 91 -8.82 -13.67 -2.26
N ASP A 92 -8.55 -13.11 -3.45
CA ASP A 92 -8.00 -13.82 -4.60
C ASP A 92 -6.85 -12.98 -5.18
N MET A 93 -5.67 -13.58 -5.32
CA MET A 93 -4.49 -12.96 -5.93
C MET A 93 -4.06 -13.73 -7.17
N ARG A 94 -3.89 -13.02 -8.28
CA ARG A 94 -3.25 -13.56 -9.48
C ARG A 94 -1.74 -13.36 -9.36
N VAL A 95 -1.01 -14.47 -9.39
CA VAL A 95 0.45 -14.49 -9.28
C VAL A 95 1.02 -15.00 -10.60
N GLY A 96 1.89 -14.20 -11.23
CA GLY A 96 2.68 -14.66 -12.36
C GLY A 96 4.02 -15.20 -11.86
N CYS A 97 4.43 -16.41 -12.25
CA CYS A 97 5.83 -16.83 -12.09
C CYS A 97 6.59 -16.65 -13.40
N ILE A 98 7.70 -15.91 -13.33
CA ILE A 98 8.78 -15.98 -14.32
C ILE A 98 9.81 -16.97 -13.77
N CYS A 99 9.62 -18.24 -14.10
CA CYS A 99 10.43 -19.37 -13.65
C CYS A 99 11.40 -19.81 -14.77
N PHE A 100 12.56 -20.41 -14.43
CA PHE A 100 13.51 -20.94 -15.42
C PHE A 100 13.03 -22.26 -16.04
N ASN A 101 12.43 -23.14 -15.23
CA ASN A 101 11.94 -24.44 -15.66
C ASN A 101 10.58 -24.81 -15.03
N GLU A 102 9.97 -25.91 -15.49
CA GLU A 102 8.68 -26.39 -14.97
C GLU A 102 8.75 -26.86 -13.50
N GLY A 103 9.92 -27.31 -13.05
CA GLY A 103 10.15 -27.73 -11.67
C GLY A 103 10.05 -26.56 -10.70
N GLU A 104 10.72 -25.45 -10.97
CA GLU A 104 10.62 -24.21 -10.18
C GLU A 104 9.19 -23.67 -10.17
N PHE A 105 8.50 -23.73 -11.31
CA PHE A 105 7.09 -23.35 -11.37
C PHE A 105 6.22 -24.26 -10.48
N ALA A 106 6.46 -25.56 -10.52
CA ALA A 106 5.76 -26.51 -9.65
C ALA A 106 6.05 -26.24 -8.17
N GLU A 107 7.27 -25.85 -7.81
CA GLU A 107 7.65 -25.47 -6.45
C GLU A 107 6.95 -24.19 -5.98
N VAL A 108 6.98 -23.11 -6.77
CA VAL A 108 6.28 -21.86 -6.44
C VAL A 108 4.77 -22.11 -6.32
N LYS A 109 4.20 -22.86 -7.26
CA LYS A 109 2.78 -23.22 -7.24
C LYS A 109 2.44 -24.05 -6.00
N ALA A 110 3.23 -25.07 -5.71
CA ALA A 110 3.04 -25.89 -4.51
C ALA A 110 3.16 -25.02 -3.26
N ALA A 111 4.18 -24.18 -3.14
CA ALA A 111 4.38 -23.30 -2.01
C ALA A 111 3.20 -22.34 -1.81
N LEU A 112 2.59 -21.79 -2.87
CA LEU A 112 1.44 -20.89 -2.73
C LEU A 112 0.10 -21.61 -2.54
N GLU A 113 -0.11 -22.77 -3.16
CA GLU A 113 -1.42 -23.45 -3.21
C GLU A 113 -1.60 -24.58 -2.16
N THR A 114 -0.54 -25.09 -1.52
CA THR A 114 -0.62 -26.12 -0.45
C THR A 114 -1.02 -25.53 0.92
N PRO A 115 -1.55 -26.32 1.89
CA PRO A 115 -2.83 -25.99 2.55
C PRO A 115 -2.80 -24.90 3.64
N THR A 116 -4.01 -24.37 3.87
CA THR A 116 -4.50 -23.46 4.93
C THR A 116 -3.47 -22.54 5.58
N PHE A 117 -3.07 -21.53 4.82
CA PHE A 117 -2.55 -20.29 5.41
C PHE A 117 -3.73 -19.34 5.62
N SER A 118 -3.91 -18.85 6.84
CA SER A 118 -4.92 -17.84 7.13
C SER A 118 -4.29 -16.70 7.92
N ILE A 119 -4.54 -15.47 7.50
CA ILE A 119 -4.21 -14.27 8.25
C ILE A 119 -5.53 -13.55 8.52
N ASN A 120 -5.74 -13.03 9.72
CA ASN A 120 -6.98 -12.33 10.10
C ASN A 120 -8.24 -13.22 9.92
N SER A 121 -8.10 -14.54 10.10
CA SER A 121 -9.15 -15.54 9.80
C SER A 121 -9.65 -15.54 8.36
N GLN A 122 -8.90 -14.92 7.44
CA GLN A 122 -9.14 -14.99 6.01
C GLN A 122 -8.13 -15.93 5.39
N SER A 123 -8.61 -16.80 4.51
CA SER A 123 -7.76 -17.69 3.71
C SER A 123 -7.57 -17.04 2.33
N PRO A 124 -6.40 -16.43 2.05
CA PRO A 124 -6.12 -15.88 0.74
C PRO A 124 -6.06 -17.00 -0.31
N GLY A 125 -6.73 -16.79 -1.43
CA GLY A 125 -6.62 -17.61 -2.63
C GLY A 125 -5.49 -17.13 -3.53
N PHE A 126 -4.71 -18.07 -4.06
CA PHE A 126 -3.68 -17.80 -5.06
C PHE A 126 -4.05 -18.49 -6.37
N ARG A 127 -3.88 -17.78 -7.49
CA ARG A 127 -3.95 -18.36 -8.84
C ARG A 127 -2.59 -18.12 -9.49
N VAL A 128 -1.79 -19.18 -9.57
CA VAL A 128 -0.41 -19.10 -10.06
C VAL A 128 -0.36 -19.50 -11.52
N GLU A 129 0.15 -18.62 -12.38
CA GLU A 129 0.30 -18.85 -13.81
C GLU A 129 1.78 -18.71 -14.20
N ASN A 130 2.30 -19.62 -15.02
CA ASN A 130 3.64 -19.49 -15.58
C ASN A 130 3.61 -18.44 -16.71
N ILE A 131 4.48 -17.43 -16.63
CA ILE A 131 4.55 -16.34 -17.59
C ILE A 131 5.95 -16.27 -18.22
N THR A 132 5.97 -16.22 -19.55
CA THR A 132 7.18 -16.03 -20.35
C THR A 132 7.12 -14.66 -21.00
N ALA A 133 7.15 -13.61 -20.20
CA ALA A 133 6.96 -12.26 -20.71
C ALA A 133 8.28 -11.49 -20.68
N ASP A 134 8.66 -10.93 -21.83
CA ASP A 134 9.78 -9.98 -21.95
C ASP A 134 9.46 -8.64 -21.26
N GLU A 135 8.18 -8.41 -20.93
CA GLU A 135 7.68 -7.26 -20.18
C GLU A 135 6.73 -7.70 -19.06
N LEU A 136 6.63 -6.93 -17.97
CA LEU A 136 5.81 -7.27 -16.81
C LEU A 136 4.30 -7.08 -17.08
N PRO A 137 3.48 -8.15 -17.08
CA PRO A 137 2.05 -8.05 -17.34
C PRO A 137 1.25 -7.39 -16.19
N PHE A 138 0.38 -6.43 -16.52
CA PHE A 138 -0.40 -5.66 -15.54
C PHE A 138 -1.62 -6.40 -14.96
N ASN A 139 -1.98 -7.57 -15.48
CA ASN A 139 -3.14 -8.34 -15.03
C ASN A 139 -2.86 -9.23 -13.80
N TYR A 140 -1.64 -9.17 -13.25
CA TYR A 140 -1.23 -9.91 -12.05
C TYR A 140 -1.05 -8.97 -10.86
N ASN A 141 -1.50 -9.40 -9.69
CA ASN A 141 -1.30 -8.67 -8.45
C ASN A 141 0.16 -8.73 -8.00
N VAL A 142 0.81 -9.87 -8.23
CA VAL A 142 2.20 -10.12 -7.89
C VAL A 142 2.88 -10.88 -9.02
N ILE A 143 4.13 -10.54 -9.31
CA ILE A 143 5.00 -11.31 -10.20
C ILE A 143 6.19 -11.80 -9.36
N ILE A 144 6.40 -13.12 -9.37
CA ILE A 144 7.54 -13.79 -8.74
C ILE A 144 8.55 -14.14 -9.85
N ILE A 145 9.81 -13.75 -9.67
CA ILE A 145 10.91 -14.00 -10.60
C ILE A 145 11.87 -14.96 -9.90
N MET A 146 12.06 -16.15 -10.46
CA MET A 146 12.97 -17.17 -9.93
C MET A 146 14.21 -17.23 -10.82
N ASP A 147 15.39 -16.94 -10.25
CA ASP A 147 16.71 -17.20 -10.85
C ASP A 147 16.88 -16.80 -12.34
N ARG A 148 16.14 -15.79 -12.80
CA ARG A 148 16.09 -15.39 -14.22
C ARG A 148 16.28 -13.89 -14.41
N ASN A 149 17.17 -13.52 -15.33
CA ASN A 149 17.32 -12.13 -15.76
C ASN A 149 16.14 -11.75 -16.65
N ILE A 150 15.51 -10.62 -16.32
CA ILE A 150 14.38 -10.06 -17.07
C ILE A 150 14.63 -8.60 -17.40
N SER A 151 13.93 -8.09 -18.41
CA SER A 151 13.86 -6.66 -18.67
C SER A 151 12.92 -5.99 -17.67
N TYR A 152 13.47 -5.06 -16.88
CA TYR A 152 12.71 -4.24 -15.93
C TYR A 152 12.14 -2.96 -16.53
N THR A 153 12.13 -2.83 -17.87
CA THR A 153 11.78 -1.59 -18.58
C THR A 153 10.41 -1.03 -18.17
N ASN A 154 9.43 -1.89 -17.86
CA ASN A 154 8.09 -1.50 -17.42
C ASN A 154 7.83 -1.71 -15.91
N ALA A 155 8.86 -2.01 -15.11
CA ALA A 155 8.71 -2.29 -13.68
C ALA A 155 8.10 -1.12 -12.91
N TYR A 156 8.56 0.12 -13.16
CA TYR A 156 8.00 1.30 -12.49
C TYR A 156 6.53 1.54 -12.84
N LYS A 157 6.13 1.29 -14.09
CA LYS A 157 4.72 1.40 -14.49
C LYS A 157 3.88 0.33 -13.80
N TYR A 158 4.38 -0.91 -13.74
CA TYR A 158 3.73 -2.01 -13.05
C TYR A 158 3.53 -1.71 -11.55
N LEU A 159 4.59 -1.22 -10.90
CA LEU A 159 4.58 -0.81 -9.49
C LEU A 159 3.68 0.41 -9.24
N ALA A 160 3.67 1.42 -10.12
CA ALA A 160 2.79 2.58 -10.02
C ALA A 160 1.29 2.20 -10.10
N ASN A 161 0.98 1.11 -10.82
CA ASN A 161 -0.35 0.49 -10.83
C ASN A 161 -0.67 -0.36 -9.59
N GLY A 162 0.22 -0.39 -8.59
CA GLY A 162 0.04 -1.11 -7.34
C GLY A 162 0.41 -2.60 -7.40
N GLY A 163 1.14 -3.03 -8.44
CA GLY A 163 1.66 -4.38 -8.54
C GLY A 163 2.76 -4.69 -7.51
N GLY A 164 2.96 -5.97 -7.25
CA GLY A 164 4.03 -6.49 -6.39
C GLY A 164 5.08 -7.25 -7.19
N LEU A 165 6.37 -6.98 -6.97
CA LEU A 165 7.46 -7.76 -7.56
C LEU A 165 8.21 -8.52 -6.48
N ILE A 166 8.37 -9.82 -6.63
CA ILE A 166 9.18 -10.65 -5.75
C ILE A 166 10.27 -11.27 -6.60
N GLU A 167 11.51 -11.11 -6.22
CA GLU A 167 12.65 -11.76 -6.87
C GLU A 167 13.29 -12.73 -5.89
N VAL A 168 13.51 -13.97 -6.33
CA VAL A 168 14.22 -15.00 -5.57
C VAL A 168 15.45 -15.37 -6.37
N ARG A 169 16.63 -15.13 -5.81
CA ARG A 169 17.91 -15.31 -6.50
C ARG A 169 18.94 -16.03 -5.66
N ASP A 170 19.47 -17.13 -6.16
CA ASP A 170 20.67 -17.73 -5.60
C ASP A 170 21.88 -16.82 -5.84
N LEU A 171 22.34 -16.19 -4.76
CA LEU A 171 23.53 -15.33 -4.75
C LEU A 171 24.78 -16.07 -5.24
N SER A 172 24.86 -17.40 -5.06
CA SER A 172 25.98 -18.22 -5.53
C SER A 172 26.04 -18.22 -7.06
N LEU A 173 24.89 -18.26 -7.73
CA LEU A 173 24.80 -18.17 -9.19
C LEU A 173 25.10 -16.76 -9.69
N MET A 174 24.72 -15.73 -8.93
CA MET A 174 25.00 -14.34 -9.29
C MET A 174 26.49 -13.97 -9.15
N LEU A 175 27.21 -14.58 -8.19
CA LEU A 175 28.63 -14.31 -7.94
C LEU A 175 29.58 -15.22 -8.74
N ALA A 176 29.10 -16.35 -9.26
CA ALA A 176 29.87 -17.29 -10.08
C ALA A 176 29.90 -16.95 -11.59
N GLY A 177 29.11 -15.96 -12.03
CA GLY A 177 29.13 -15.45 -13.40
C GLY A 177 30.46 -14.75 -13.73
N PRO A 178 30.94 -14.80 -14.98
CA PRO A 178 32.23 -14.24 -15.36
C PRO A 178 32.19 -12.71 -15.36
N GLY A 179 32.44 -12.09 -14.20
CA GLY A 179 32.76 -10.67 -14.07
C GLY A 179 31.86 -9.73 -14.89
N GLU A 180 30.57 -10.06 -15.04
CA GLU A 180 29.66 -9.20 -15.78
C GLU A 180 29.57 -7.89 -14.99
N ASN A 181 30.06 -6.82 -15.61
CA ASN A 181 29.82 -5.48 -15.14
C ASN A 181 28.31 -5.37 -14.90
N PHE A 182 27.89 -5.27 -13.64
CA PHE A 182 26.51 -5.01 -13.22
C PHE A 182 26.03 -3.61 -13.66
N GLY A 183 26.42 -3.13 -14.85
CA GLY A 183 26.31 -1.75 -15.32
C GLY A 183 24.89 -1.20 -15.19
N ASP A 184 24.03 -1.45 -16.18
CA ASP A 184 22.66 -0.96 -16.14
C ASP A 184 21.74 -1.86 -15.28
N GLU A 185 22.00 -3.17 -15.24
CA GLU A 185 21.19 -4.10 -14.44
C GLU A 185 21.39 -3.93 -12.92
N GLY A 186 22.62 -3.71 -12.45
CA GLY A 186 22.88 -3.45 -11.03
C GLY A 186 22.25 -2.14 -10.57
N ASN A 187 22.24 -1.13 -11.42
CA ASN A 187 21.52 0.13 -11.18
C ASN A 187 20.01 -0.09 -11.02
N VAL A 188 19.42 -1.02 -11.78
CA VAL A 188 17.98 -1.30 -11.67
C VAL A 188 17.67 -2.11 -10.41
N HIS A 189 18.44 -3.14 -10.08
CA HIS A 189 18.25 -3.91 -8.83
C HIS A 189 18.46 -3.04 -7.59
N GLN A 190 19.45 -2.14 -7.61
CA GLN A 190 19.66 -1.18 -6.52
C GLN A 190 18.47 -0.24 -6.35
N LYS A 191 17.86 0.22 -7.45
CA LYS A 191 16.71 1.12 -7.38
C LYS A 191 15.41 0.41 -7.00
N LEU A 192 15.15 -0.77 -7.54
CA LEU A 192 13.91 -1.52 -7.31
C LEU A 192 13.91 -2.30 -6.00
N PHE A 193 15.02 -2.98 -5.69
CA PHE A 193 15.12 -3.90 -4.56
C PHE A 193 16.04 -3.37 -3.45
N GLY A 194 16.87 -2.36 -3.73
CA GLY A 194 17.80 -1.82 -2.73
C GLY A 194 19.11 -2.59 -2.63
N ILE A 195 19.44 -3.44 -3.61
CA ILE A 195 20.64 -4.29 -3.61
C ILE A 195 21.67 -3.74 -4.59
N ALA A 196 22.86 -3.41 -4.09
CA ALA A 196 24.01 -3.20 -4.96
C ALA A 196 24.92 -4.44 -4.88
N PHE A 197 25.15 -5.07 -6.02
CA PHE A 197 26.02 -6.24 -6.09
C PHE A 197 27.49 -5.82 -6.00
N SER A 198 28.25 -6.46 -5.11
CA SER A 198 29.69 -6.24 -4.97
C SER A 198 30.41 -7.56 -4.71
N SER A 199 31.68 -7.63 -5.12
CA SER A 199 32.56 -8.78 -4.85
C SER A 199 32.89 -8.97 -3.37
N GLU A 200 32.59 -7.97 -2.54
CA GLU A 200 32.82 -7.97 -1.09
C GLU A 200 31.59 -8.46 -0.30
N MET A 201 30.47 -8.78 -0.97
CA MET A 201 29.31 -9.30 -0.28
C MET A 201 29.61 -10.65 0.38
N PRO A 202 29.23 -10.84 1.65
CA PRO A 202 29.47 -12.09 2.35
C PRO A 202 28.68 -13.21 1.67
N GLN A 203 29.35 -14.32 1.41
CA GLN A 203 28.74 -15.49 0.78
C GLN A 203 27.57 -16.00 1.63
N PRO A 204 26.45 -16.41 1.01
CA PRO A 204 25.34 -17.00 1.73
C PRO A 204 25.80 -18.28 2.44
N SER A 205 25.22 -18.53 3.61
CA SER A 205 25.31 -19.79 4.34
C SER A 205 23.92 -20.40 4.51
N GLN A 206 23.85 -21.63 5.03
CA GLN A 206 22.58 -22.22 5.46
C GLN A 206 22.14 -21.72 6.84
N ALA A 207 22.62 -20.57 7.33
CA ALA A 207 22.26 -20.08 8.64
C ALA A 207 20.82 -19.54 8.72
N GLU A 208 20.30 -19.40 9.95
CA GLU A 208 18.98 -18.87 10.23
C GLU A 208 18.83 -17.42 9.74
N ILE A 209 17.68 -17.10 9.15
CA ILE A 209 17.34 -15.72 8.75
C ILE A 209 16.75 -14.99 9.96
N SER A 210 17.34 -13.86 10.33
CA SER A 210 16.83 -13.01 11.40
C SER A 210 16.70 -11.57 10.94
N PHE A 211 15.73 -10.85 11.49
CA PHE A 211 15.69 -9.40 11.34
C PHE A 211 16.91 -8.77 12.02
N ASN A 212 17.50 -7.78 11.38
CA ASN A 212 18.63 -7.06 11.96
C ASN A 212 18.18 -6.28 13.22
N SER A 213 18.99 -6.32 14.27
CA SER A 213 18.67 -5.85 15.63
C SER A 213 18.87 -4.34 15.86
N GLN A 214 19.08 -3.52 14.83
CA GLN A 214 19.56 -2.13 14.97
C GLN A 214 18.69 -1.04 14.32
N ALA A 215 17.48 -0.77 14.81
CA ALA A 215 16.80 0.46 14.40
C ALA A 215 15.85 1.04 15.44
N THR A 216 14.99 1.94 14.97
CA THR A 216 14.29 2.90 15.80
C THR A 216 12.94 3.23 15.16
N PHE A 217 11.97 3.65 15.98
CA PHE A 217 10.63 4.19 15.67
C PHE A 217 9.42 3.22 15.80
N PRO A 218 8.87 3.03 17.01
CA PRO A 218 7.70 2.20 17.29
C PRO A 218 6.33 2.81 16.92
N ASN A 219 6.26 3.94 16.21
CA ASN A 219 4.99 4.61 15.84
C ASN A 219 4.78 4.76 14.33
N SER A 220 5.61 4.16 13.48
CA SER A 220 5.48 4.27 12.03
C SER A 220 4.61 3.13 11.48
N THR A 221 3.99 3.34 10.32
CA THR A 221 3.14 2.40 9.55
C THR A 221 3.82 1.06 9.16
N TYR A 222 4.98 0.78 9.74
CA TYR A 222 5.87 -0.36 9.50
C TYR A 222 5.54 -1.60 10.34
N PHE A 223 4.62 -1.49 11.31
CA PHE A 223 4.05 -2.67 11.97
C PHE A 223 3.34 -3.62 10.98
N ASN A 224 2.97 -3.13 9.79
CA ASN A 224 2.34 -3.97 8.77
C ASN A 224 3.28 -5.01 8.17
N VAL A 225 4.57 -4.75 8.00
CA VAL A 225 5.47 -5.80 7.46
C VAL A 225 5.59 -6.92 8.50
N TYR A 226 5.92 -6.57 9.74
CA TYR A 226 6.16 -7.55 10.80
C TYR A 226 4.95 -8.40 11.15
N ASN A 227 3.74 -7.82 11.16
CA ASN A 227 2.57 -8.62 11.47
C ASN A 227 2.22 -9.63 10.33
N TYR A 228 2.67 -9.42 9.08
CA TYR A 228 2.59 -10.46 8.03
C TYR A 228 3.58 -11.61 8.31
N PHE A 229 4.74 -11.32 8.90
CA PHE A 229 5.80 -12.31 9.13
C PHE A 229 5.79 -12.92 10.55
N SER A 230 5.04 -12.34 11.50
CA SER A 230 4.94 -12.82 12.88
C SER A 230 4.27 -14.19 13.02
N HIS A 231 3.66 -14.69 11.94
CA HIS A 231 2.97 -15.97 11.87
C HIS A 231 3.85 -17.10 11.30
N ILE A 232 5.11 -16.82 10.93
CA ILE A 232 6.05 -17.87 10.52
C ILE A 232 6.32 -18.78 11.75
N PRO A 233 5.98 -20.08 11.70
CA PRO A 233 6.22 -21.00 12.80
C PRO A 233 7.71 -21.02 13.16
N ASN A 234 8.03 -20.94 14.46
CA ASN A 234 9.40 -21.04 14.96
C ASN A 234 9.89 -22.52 15.03
N SER A 235 9.43 -23.36 14.11
CA SER A 235 9.79 -24.80 14.06
C SER A 235 11.22 -25.03 13.59
N THR A 236 11.80 -24.10 12.81
CA THR A 236 13.19 -24.16 12.34
C THR A 236 14.17 -23.32 13.18
N GLY A 237 13.71 -22.65 14.24
CA GLY A 237 14.53 -21.70 15.00
C GLY A 237 14.47 -20.26 14.48
N MET A 238 13.66 -19.96 13.45
CA MET A 238 13.48 -18.61 12.92
C MET A 238 12.88 -17.67 13.97
N LYS A 239 13.74 -16.88 14.63
CA LYS A 239 13.33 -15.81 15.56
C LYS A 239 13.19 -14.49 14.82
N ILE A 240 11.94 -14.10 14.60
CA ILE A 240 11.57 -12.77 14.15
C ILE A 240 11.40 -11.87 15.38
N ASN A 241 12.45 -11.16 15.76
CA ASN A 241 12.38 -10.12 16.79
C ASN A 241 11.80 -8.82 16.22
N GLU A 242 11.23 -7.96 17.08
CA GLU A 242 10.46 -6.75 16.69
C GLU A 242 11.24 -5.64 15.94
N THR A 243 10.59 -5.17 14.87
CA THR A 243 10.59 -3.90 14.08
C THR A 243 11.76 -2.92 14.02
N HIS A 244 12.48 -2.87 12.88
CA HIS A 244 13.56 -1.89 12.59
C HIS A 244 13.76 -1.48 11.07
N TYR A 245 14.24 -0.23 10.78
CA TYR A 245 14.47 0.44 9.46
C TYR A 245 15.95 0.89 9.19
N PHE A 246 16.39 0.98 7.92
CA PHE A 246 17.78 1.31 7.52
C PHE A 246 17.91 2.52 6.57
N PRO A 247 18.72 3.53 6.91
CA PRO A 247 19.35 4.40 5.94
C PRO A 247 20.70 3.78 5.57
N ASP A 248 20.78 3.22 4.37
CA ASP A 248 22.03 3.01 3.63
C ASP A 248 22.92 1.85 4.07
N PHE A 249 22.96 0.83 3.22
CA PHE A 249 24.05 -0.15 3.26
C PHE A 249 24.48 -0.46 1.84
N LEU A 250 25.66 0.07 1.48
CA LEU A 250 26.81 -0.62 0.90
C LEU A 250 27.98 0.39 0.73
N GLY A 251 29.04 0.25 1.55
CA GLY A 251 30.34 0.96 1.40
C GLY A 251 30.63 2.09 2.40
N SER A 252 31.84 2.13 2.95
CA SER A 252 32.23 2.83 4.20
C SER A 252 32.47 4.35 4.13
N GLU A 253 32.24 5.05 3.02
CA GLU A 253 32.59 6.49 2.92
C GLU A 253 31.55 7.42 2.24
N GLU A 254 30.36 6.97 1.84
CA GLU A 254 29.39 7.88 1.20
C GLU A 254 28.38 8.49 2.19
N GLN A 255 28.33 9.83 2.21
CA GLN A 255 27.33 10.60 2.94
C GLN A 255 25.99 10.59 2.20
N ILE A 256 24.99 10.15 2.95
CA ILE A 256 23.61 9.92 2.55
C ILE A 256 22.88 11.25 2.29
N LYS A 257 22.34 11.42 1.09
CA LYS A 257 21.18 12.29 0.88
C LYS A 257 20.19 11.63 -0.08
N ILE A 258 19.18 10.97 0.49
CA ILE A 258 17.89 10.78 -0.16
C ILE A 258 16.79 11.14 0.85
N ILE A 259 16.13 12.27 0.59
CA ILE A 259 14.93 12.72 1.29
C ILE A 259 13.73 12.19 0.49
N LEU A 260 12.94 11.31 1.12
CA LEU A 260 11.47 11.10 1.04
C LEU A 260 11.14 9.63 1.43
N PRO A 261 9.98 9.36 2.07
CA PRO A 261 9.79 8.22 2.98
C PRO A 261 9.53 6.91 2.22
N SER A 262 10.55 6.37 1.55
CA SER A 262 10.53 4.97 1.11
C SER A 262 10.67 4.06 2.32
N ALA A 263 10.00 2.92 2.31
CA ALA A 263 9.87 2.03 3.45
C ALA A 263 10.51 0.66 3.17
N ARG A 264 11.83 0.53 3.36
CA ARG A 264 12.67 -0.67 3.31
C ARG A 264 12.75 -1.47 4.63
N ALA A 265 12.73 -2.80 4.57
CA ALA A 265 13.13 -3.69 5.67
C ALA A 265 14.07 -4.80 5.15
N LEU A 266 15.06 -5.19 5.96
CA LEU A 266 16.11 -6.16 5.63
C LEU A 266 16.23 -7.23 6.72
N MET A 267 16.26 -8.50 6.31
CA MET A 267 16.66 -9.64 7.14
C MET A 267 18.00 -10.17 6.67
N ASN A 268 18.84 -10.59 7.61
CA ASN A 268 20.18 -11.12 7.35
C ASN A 268 20.29 -12.59 7.79
N GLN A 269 21.19 -13.33 7.15
CA GLN A 269 21.60 -14.63 7.63
C GLN A 269 22.47 -14.49 8.87
N SER A 270 22.13 -15.25 9.90
CA SER A 270 22.83 -15.23 11.18
C SER A 270 24.26 -15.73 11.02
N GLY A 271 25.24 -15.02 11.57
CA GLY A 271 26.66 -15.42 11.52
C GLY A 271 27.43 -14.92 10.29
N THR A 272 26.82 -14.80 9.10
CA THR A 272 27.48 -14.19 7.92
C THR A 272 27.12 -12.72 7.73
N GLY A 273 25.93 -12.31 8.18
CA GLY A 273 25.42 -10.96 7.93
C GLY A 273 24.97 -10.73 6.48
N SER A 274 24.95 -11.78 5.65
CA SER A 274 24.50 -11.71 4.26
C SER A 274 23.02 -11.34 4.18
N PRO A 275 22.60 -10.43 3.27
CA PRO A 275 21.19 -10.17 3.03
C PRO A 275 20.44 -11.44 2.66
N ALA A 276 19.34 -11.70 3.35
CA ALA A 276 18.49 -12.87 3.12
C ALA A 276 17.13 -12.47 2.53
N LEU A 277 16.55 -11.37 3.00
CA LEU A 277 15.29 -10.83 2.50
C LEU A 277 15.32 -9.31 2.56
N ILE A 278 14.90 -8.65 1.50
CA ILE A 278 14.67 -7.21 1.45
C ILE A 278 13.26 -6.98 0.97
N VAL A 279 12.52 -6.07 1.61
CA VAL A 279 11.18 -5.66 1.19
C VAL A 279 11.10 -4.15 1.13
N ASN A 280 10.50 -3.60 0.07
CA ASN A 280 10.34 -2.16 -0.14
C ASN A 280 8.88 -1.81 -0.45
N LYS A 281 8.30 -0.85 0.27
CA LYS A 281 6.97 -0.28 -0.03
C LYS A 281 7.12 1.08 -0.71
N ALA A 282 6.09 1.45 -1.49
CA ALA A 282 5.95 2.76 -2.12
C ALA A 282 7.07 3.07 -3.12
N VAL A 283 7.49 2.05 -3.89
CA VAL A 283 8.62 2.12 -4.83
C VAL A 283 8.34 3.05 -6.02
N ALA A 284 7.08 3.15 -6.48
CA ALA A 284 6.69 3.99 -7.61
C ALA A 284 5.39 4.74 -7.30
N GLU A 285 5.40 6.08 -7.38
CA GLU A 285 4.21 6.94 -7.15
C GLU A 285 3.51 6.69 -5.80
N ASN A 286 4.29 6.46 -4.73
CA ASN A 286 3.80 6.04 -3.40
C ASN A 286 3.01 4.72 -3.40
N ARG A 287 3.16 3.92 -4.46
CA ARG A 287 2.51 2.63 -4.70
C ARG A 287 3.56 1.56 -5.03
N GLY A 288 3.07 0.34 -5.17
CA GLY A 288 3.88 -0.81 -5.52
C GLY A 288 4.77 -1.29 -4.38
N ARG A 289 5.10 -2.57 -4.44
CA ARG A 289 5.93 -3.24 -3.44
C ARG A 289 6.92 -4.14 -4.14
N THR A 290 8.14 -4.18 -3.63
CA THR A 290 9.16 -5.11 -4.13
C THR A 290 9.68 -5.94 -2.97
N ALA A 291 10.03 -7.19 -3.24
CA ALA A 291 10.75 -8.05 -2.33
C ALA A 291 11.89 -8.75 -3.07
N TRP A 292 13.02 -8.92 -2.41
CA TRP A 292 14.12 -9.73 -2.90
C TRP A 292 14.49 -10.75 -1.82
N LEU A 293 14.62 -12.01 -2.20
CA LEU A 293 14.91 -13.13 -1.32
C LEU A 293 16.15 -13.87 -1.84
N SER A 294 17.10 -14.15 -0.95
CA SER A 294 18.23 -15.02 -1.29
C SER A 294 17.71 -16.44 -1.50
N GLY A 295 17.85 -16.95 -2.72
CA GLY A 295 17.57 -18.32 -3.12
C GLY A 295 18.59 -19.34 -2.57
N GLY A 296 18.45 -20.60 -2.98
CA GLY A 296 19.33 -21.70 -2.56
C GLY A 296 18.73 -22.67 -1.52
N ARG A 297 17.46 -22.49 -1.14
CA ARG A 297 16.66 -23.44 -0.35
C ARG A 297 15.38 -23.82 -1.10
N LEU A 298 14.90 -25.05 -0.88
CA LEU A 298 13.65 -25.53 -1.47
C LEU A 298 12.46 -24.71 -0.94
N LEU A 299 11.69 -24.08 -1.84
CA LEU A 299 10.52 -23.28 -1.46
C LEU A 299 9.41 -24.09 -0.78
N THR A 300 9.49 -25.41 -0.89
CA THR A 300 8.52 -26.37 -0.34
C THR A 300 8.79 -26.73 1.12
N GLU A 301 9.91 -26.31 1.71
CA GLU A 301 10.11 -26.38 3.16
C GLU A 301 9.04 -25.53 3.86
N ASP A 302 8.42 -26.05 4.93
CA ASP A 302 7.23 -25.44 5.57
C ASP A 302 7.42 -23.95 5.87
N ASP A 303 8.58 -23.55 6.40
CA ASP A 303 8.85 -22.16 6.77
C ASP A 303 9.11 -21.26 5.55
N MET A 304 9.74 -21.78 4.49
CA MET A 304 9.94 -21.05 3.22
C MET A 304 8.62 -20.89 2.46
N SER A 305 7.76 -21.90 2.51
CA SER A 305 6.40 -21.87 1.97
C SER A 305 5.55 -20.80 2.68
N VAL A 306 5.63 -20.72 4.02
CA VAL A 306 4.95 -19.65 4.77
C VAL A 306 5.55 -18.27 4.45
N LEU A 307 6.87 -18.17 4.32
CA LEU A 307 7.54 -16.92 3.97
C LEU A 307 7.11 -16.40 2.59
N ILE A 308 7.13 -17.25 1.56
CA ILE A 308 6.76 -16.82 0.20
C ILE A 308 5.27 -16.47 0.09
N LYS A 309 4.38 -17.17 0.81
CA LYS A 309 2.96 -16.79 0.93
C LYS A 309 2.81 -15.41 1.57
N SER A 310 3.49 -15.18 2.68
CA SER A 310 3.46 -13.92 3.42
C SER A 310 3.97 -12.76 2.55
N LEU A 311 5.05 -13.00 1.79
CA LEU A 311 5.57 -12.04 0.82
C LEU A 311 4.59 -11.77 -0.31
N ALA A 312 3.96 -12.79 -0.89
CA ALA A 312 2.97 -12.62 -1.96
C ALA A 312 1.77 -11.80 -1.47
N ILE A 313 1.25 -12.09 -0.27
CA ILE A 313 0.15 -11.33 0.32
C ILE A 313 0.56 -9.87 0.54
N TRP A 314 1.69 -9.65 1.19
CA TRP A 314 2.18 -8.31 1.46
C TRP A 314 2.43 -7.54 0.15
N ALA A 315 3.10 -8.14 -0.83
CA ALA A 315 3.44 -7.52 -2.10
C ALA A 315 2.21 -7.19 -2.95
N SER A 316 1.12 -7.95 -2.80
CA SER A 316 -0.14 -7.69 -3.50
C SER A 316 -0.80 -6.35 -3.13
N GLY A 317 -0.37 -5.72 -2.03
CA GLY A 317 -0.86 -4.42 -1.56
C GLY A 317 -1.94 -4.52 -0.49
N GLU A 318 -2.19 -3.40 0.19
CA GLU A 318 -3.17 -3.27 1.29
C GLU A 318 -4.50 -2.67 0.85
N GLU A 319 -4.61 -2.23 -0.41
CA GLU A 319 -5.83 -1.62 -0.96
C GLU A 319 -6.57 -2.60 -1.88
N PHE A 320 -7.88 -2.69 -1.70
CA PHE A 320 -8.80 -3.45 -2.53
C PHE A 320 -10.01 -2.58 -2.91
N SER A 321 -10.13 -2.26 -4.20
CA SER A 321 -11.31 -1.56 -4.71
C SER A 321 -12.42 -2.58 -4.93
N VAL A 322 -13.37 -2.66 -3.99
CA VAL A 322 -14.53 -3.57 -4.09
C VAL A 322 -15.48 -3.08 -5.16
N LEU A 323 -15.72 -1.77 -5.18
CA LEU A 323 -16.49 -1.07 -6.20
C LEU A 323 -15.56 -0.01 -6.81
N PRO A 324 -15.36 -0.01 -8.14
CA PRO A 324 -14.32 0.78 -8.79
C PRO A 324 -14.54 2.28 -8.57
N SER A 325 -13.44 3.03 -8.48
CA SER A 325 -13.50 4.48 -8.47
C SER A 325 -14.04 5.00 -9.80
N ILE A 326 -15.08 5.83 -9.72
CA ILE A 326 -15.69 6.52 -10.86
C ILE A 326 -15.40 8.01 -10.71
N SER A 327 -15.21 8.73 -11.81
CA SER A 327 -15.02 10.19 -11.77
C SER A 327 -16.28 10.85 -11.21
N MET A 328 -16.13 11.69 -10.19
CA MET A 328 -17.22 12.34 -9.47
C MET A 328 -16.96 13.83 -9.35
N VAL A 329 -18.02 14.63 -9.45
CA VAL A 329 -18.01 16.06 -9.09
C VAL A 329 -18.22 16.17 -7.59
N SER A 330 -17.34 16.93 -6.93
CA SER A 330 -17.36 17.18 -5.48
C SER A 330 -17.54 15.91 -4.62
N PRO A 331 -16.65 14.90 -4.75
CA PRO A 331 -16.78 13.66 -4.01
C PRO A 331 -16.67 13.90 -2.50
N MET A 332 -17.54 13.23 -1.75
CA MET A 332 -17.46 13.14 -0.30
C MET A 332 -17.03 11.73 0.11
N LYS A 333 -16.24 11.67 1.17
CA LYS A 333 -15.67 10.44 1.71
C LYS A 333 -16.20 10.23 3.12
N ALA A 334 -16.75 9.05 3.36
CA ALA A 334 -17.04 8.52 4.68
C ALA A 334 -16.10 7.34 4.94
N THR A 335 -15.54 7.28 6.14
CA THR A 335 -14.64 6.19 6.52
C THR A 335 -15.09 5.54 7.83
N MET A 336 -14.94 4.22 7.91
CA MET A 336 -15.10 3.48 9.15
C MET A 336 -13.97 2.46 9.30
N CYS A 337 -13.57 2.20 10.55
CA CYS A 337 -12.64 1.14 10.88
C CYS A 337 -13.41 -0.09 11.38
N LYS A 338 -13.10 -1.26 10.83
CA LYS A 338 -13.70 -2.54 11.21
C LYS A 338 -12.65 -3.54 11.66
N VAL A 339 -12.95 -4.21 12.77
CA VAL A 339 -12.19 -5.35 13.29
C VAL A 339 -13.07 -6.59 13.17
N TYR A 340 -12.73 -7.49 12.25
CA TYR A 340 -13.42 -8.77 12.01
C TYR A 340 -13.07 -9.84 13.05
N ASN A 341 -11.86 -9.82 13.61
CA ASN A 341 -11.42 -10.75 14.65
C ASN A 341 -10.51 -10.00 15.64
N ARG A 342 -10.57 -10.37 16.92
CA ARG A 342 -9.64 -9.94 17.97
C ARG A 342 -8.17 -10.16 17.61
N ASP A 343 -7.88 -11.22 16.86
CA ASP A 343 -6.52 -11.57 16.44
C ASP A 343 -6.13 -10.91 15.10
N MET A 344 -6.91 -9.91 14.64
CA MET A 344 -6.54 -9.17 13.45
C MET A 344 -5.29 -8.35 13.67
N MET A 345 -4.35 -8.52 12.75
CA MET A 345 -3.08 -7.82 12.72
C MET A 345 -3.25 -6.29 12.56
N GLN A 346 -4.30 -5.84 11.87
CA GLN A 346 -4.65 -4.42 11.74
C GLN A 346 -6.15 -4.26 11.43
N PRO A 347 -6.79 -3.17 11.89
CA PRO A 347 -8.16 -2.84 11.49
C PRO A 347 -8.27 -2.57 9.99
N VAL A 348 -9.36 -3.02 9.39
CA VAL A 348 -9.72 -2.70 8.01
C VAL A 348 -10.34 -1.32 7.98
N GLU A 349 -9.83 -0.45 7.13
CA GLU A 349 -10.46 0.84 6.85
C GLU A 349 -11.34 0.70 5.62
N ILE A 350 -12.60 1.11 5.76
CA ILE A 350 -13.62 1.05 4.72
C ILE A 350 -13.91 2.49 4.31
N GLU A 351 -13.52 2.87 3.10
CA GLU A 351 -13.78 4.18 2.52
C GLU A 351 -14.92 4.07 1.51
N LEU A 352 -16.03 4.73 1.81
CA LEU A 352 -17.12 4.97 0.87
C LEU A 352 -16.96 6.38 0.32
N THR A 353 -16.74 6.48 -1.00
CA THR A 353 -16.78 7.76 -1.71
C THR A 353 -18.12 7.88 -2.44
N MET A 354 -18.81 9.00 -2.27
CA MET A 354 -20.07 9.31 -2.94
C MET A 354 -19.99 10.67 -3.65
N GLY A 355 -20.70 10.81 -4.77
CA GLY A 355 -20.73 12.06 -5.53
C GLY A 355 -21.75 12.04 -6.67
N SER A 356 -21.75 13.10 -7.46
CA SER A 356 -22.58 13.24 -8.67
C SER A 356 -21.72 13.09 -9.93
N VAL A 357 -22.32 12.66 -11.05
CA VAL A 357 -21.67 12.69 -12.38
C VAL A 357 -21.60 14.13 -12.92
N TYR A 358 -22.49 15.00 -12.44
CA TYR A 358 -22.74 16.37 -12.93
C TYR A 358 -22.56 17.41 -11.85
#